data_AF-A0A183FMU0-F1
#
_entry.id   AF-A0A183FMU0-F1
#
_cell.length_a   1.000
_cell.length_b   1.000
_cell.length_c   1.000
_cell.angle_alpha   90.00
_cell.angle_beta   90.00
_cell.angle_gamma   90.00
#
_symmetry.space_group_name_H-M   'P 1'
#
loop_
_entity.id
_entity.type
_entity.pdbx_description
1 polymer ?
#
loop_
_entity_poly.entity_id
_entity_poly.type
_entity_poly.pdbx_seq_one_letter_code
_entity_poly.pdbx_strand_id
1 'polypeptide(L)'
;MERGCCRQNLLFFCTGASVLLGVGFGLAARTLELSADTIAIVQFPGEVFMRLLKLMILPLVVASLISALAQMDVKNSSLMGVVTSIYYLVTVFLATLLGIFLVLAIHPGDPKLSSGQHTFEAHKISAMDTILDLIRNMFPDNIVQASFERTRTVHRMTLVTRANESVEEITKEVAEQRGINILGRTRISTYSRVQRARYIKSIGVTGIIAFCIGFGVVMSYYADKVRVLVDFFVGLDMVIMRLMLSVMWFAPFGITSLICGSLLELEDVWTVAGAMTKYIVTVLIGVFAHSFVTIPALYVLVTKKNPLMVFRAMLQGGVAALGTSSS
;
A
#
# COMPACT_ATOMS: atom_id res chain seq x y z
N MET A 1 -24.38 11.02 -33.47
CA MET A 1 -23.92 9.85 -32.68
C MET A 1 -22.82 10.22 -31.68
N GLU A 2 -21.94 11.19 -31.98
CA GLU A 2 -20.79 11.55 -31.13
C GLU A 2 -21.12 12.23 -29.78
N ARG A 3 -22.19 13.03 -29.70
CA ARG A 3 -22.58 13.73 -28.45
C ARG A 3 -23.03 12.78 -27.31
N GLY A 4 -23.38 11.53 -27.63
CA GLY A 4 -23.76 10.52 -26.64
C GLY A 4 -22.56 9.89 -25.92
N CYS A 5 -21.46 9.64 -26.65
CA CYS A 5 -20.26 8.99 -26.12
C CYS A 5 -19.52 9.88 -25.11
N CYS A 6 -19.35 11.18 -25.43
CA CYS A 6 -18.70 12.12 -24.50
C CYS A 6 -19.47 12.31 -23.18
N ARG A 7 -20.80 12.16 -23.18
CA ARG A 7 -21.61 12.33 -21.96
C ARG A 7 -21.57 11.09 -21.06
N GLN A 8 -21.40 9.91 -21.64
CA GLN A 8 -21.29 8.65 -20.89
C GLN A 8 -19.90 8.47 -20.28
N ASN A 9 -18.85 8.91 -20.97
CA ASN A 9 -17.46 8.79 -20.53
C ASN A 9 -16.85 10.14 -20.09
N LEU A 10 -17.69 11.08 -19.66
CA LEU A 10 -17.27 12.45 -19.35
C LEU A 10 -16.15 12.49 -18.30
N LEU A 11 -16.26 11.66 -17.26
CA LEU A 11 -15.27 11.62 -16.20
C LEU A 11 -13.87 11.21 -16.71
N PHE A 12 -13.81 10.20 -17.58
CA PHE A 12 -12.55 9.74 -18.18
C PHE A 12 -11.89 10.87 -18.99
N PHE A 13 -12.64 11.53 -19.87
CA PHE A 13 -12.12 12.66 -20.64
C PHE A 13 -11.70 13.84 -19.76
N CYS A 14 -12.47 14.17 -18.72
CA CYS A 14 -12.12 15.20 -17.74
C CYS A 14 -10.82 14.86 -16.99
N THR A 15 -10.62 13.60 -16.60
CA THR A 15 -9.37 13.18 -15.95
C THR A 15 -8.17 13.24 -16.92
N GLY A 16 -8.32 12.82 -18.17
CA GLY A 16 -7.27 12.96 -19.17
C GLY A 16 -6.90 14.43 -19.42
N ALA A 17 -7.90 15.29 -19.58
CA ALA A 17 -7.70 16.72 -19.71
C ALA A 17 -7.02 17.34 -18.47
N SER A 18 -7.40 16.90 -17.26
CA SER A 18 -6.80 17.38 -16.01
C SER A 18 -5.30 17.09 -15.90
N VAL A 19 -4.86 15.93 -16.41
CA VAL A 19 -3.44 15.59 -16.44
C VAL A 19 -2.68 16.54 -17.36
N LEU A 20 -3.19 16.75 -18.57
CA LEU A 20 -2.58 17.66 -19.55
C LEU A 20 -2.53 19.11 -19.03
N LEU A 21 -3.63 19.58 -18.43
CA LEU A 21 -3.70 20.90 -17.81
C LEU A 21 -2.76 21.02 -16.62
N GLY A 22 -2.68 20.00 -15.76
CA GLY A 22 -1.79 19.99 -14.61
C GLY A 22 -0.32 20.07 -15.00
N VAL A 23 0.10 19.31 -16.02
CA VAL A 23 1.47 19.39 -16.58
C VAL A 23 1.71 20.76 -17.22
N GLY A 24 0.78 21.26 -18.04
CA GLY A 24 0.91 22.56 -18.71
C GLY A 24 1.03 23.72 -17.72
N PHE A 25 0.13 23.78 -16.73
CA PHE A 25 0.17 24.79 -15.68
C PHE A 25 1.41 24.63 -14.78
N GLY A 26 1.82 23.42 -14.43
CA GLY A 26 3.01 23.18 -13.61
C GLY A 26 4.29 23.68 -14.29
N LEU A 27 4.47 23.40 -15.59
CA LEU A 27 5.63 23.87 -16.35
C LEU A 27 5.63 25.39 -16.53
N ALA A 28 4.47 26.00 -16.77
CA ALA A 28 4.34 27.45 -16.90
C ALA A 28 4.53 28.18 -15.56
N ALA A 29 3.97 27.64 -14.47
CA ALA A 29 4.10 28.22 -13.13
C ALA A 29 5.55 28.18 -12.62
N ARG A 30 6.36 27.23 -13.09
CA ARG A 30 7.77 27.12 -12.75
C ARG A 30 8.59 28.32 -13.24
N THR A 31 8.24 28.92 -14.37
CA THR A 31 8.97 30.10 -14.88
C THR A 31 8.72 31.37 -14.07
N LEU A 32 7.77 31.33 -13.12
CA LEU A 32 7.36 32.47 -12.30
C LEU A 32 8.00 32.49 -10.91
N GLU A 33 8.90 31.54 -10.59
CA GLU A 33 9.63 31.45 -9.29
C GLU A 33 8.73 31.73 -8.07
N LEU A 34 7.64 30.96 -7.96
CA LEU A 34 6.61 31.16 -6.93
C LEU A 34 7.15 30.93 -5.50
N SER A 35 6.65 31.73 -4.55
CA SER A 35 6.91 31.55 -3.12
C SER A 35 6.30 30.27 -2.58
N ALA A 36 6.90 29.70 -1.52
CA ALA A 36 6.46 28.45 -0.88
C ALA A 36 4.99 28.49 -0.42
N ASP A 37 4.51 29.63 0.09
CA ASP A 37 3.11 29.79 0.52
C ASP A 37 2.14 29.68 -0.66
N THR A 38 2.53 30.20 -1.83
CA THR A 38 1.72 30.10 -3.04
C THR A 38 1.68 28.67 -3.57
N ILE A 39 2.81 27.94 -3.51
CA ILE A 39 2.88 26.52 -3.88
C ILE A 39 1.94 25.70 -2.99
N ALA A 40 1.91 25.96 -1.68
CA ALA A 40 1.00 25.28 -0.76
C ALA A 40 -0.48 25.52 -1.10
N ILE A 41 -0.86 26.74 -1.48
CA ILE A 41 -2.23 27.06 -1.92
C ILE A 41 -2.57 26.34 -3.22
N VAL A 42 -1.64 26.29 -4.17
CA VAL A 42 -1.83 25.58 -5.45
C VAL A 42 -1.99 24.07 -5.24
N GLN A 43 -1.30 23.49 -4.26
CA GLN A 43 -1.36 22.05 -3.91
C GLN A 43 -2.60 21.66 -3.09
N PHE A 44 -3.23 22.61 -2.40
CA PHE A 44 -4.27 22.33 -1.42
C PHE A 44 -5.47 21.50 -1.98
N PRO A 45 -6.03 21.78 -3.18
CA PRO A 45 -7.07 20.92 -3.76
C PRO A 45 -6.63 19.47 -3.97
N GLY A 46 -5.38 19.26 -4.40
CA GLY A 46 -4.77 17.94 -4.53
C GLY A 46 -4.60 17.23 -3.18
N GLU A 47 -4.21 17.95 -2.14
CA GLU A 47 -4.13 17.42 -0.77
C GLU A 47 -5.51 16.97 -0.25
N VAL A 48 -6.55 17.81 -0.43
CA VAL A 48 -7.92 17.47 -0.05
C VAL A 48 -8.39 16.23 -0.80
N PHE A 49 -8.10 16.13 -2.10
CA PHE A 49 -8.44 14.94 -2.89
C PHE A 49 -7.77 13.67 -2.33
N MET A 50 -6.47 13.73 -2.01
CA MET A 50 -5.76 12.60 -1.40
C MET A 50 -6.31 12.22 -0.03
N ARG A 51 -6.76 13.21 0.77
CA ARG A 51 -7.42 12.96 2.06
C ARG A 51 -8.78 12.28 1.87
N LEU A 52 -9.58 12.70 0.88
CA LEU A 52 -10.84 12.05 0.54
C LEU A 52 -10.64 10.60 0.09
N LEU A 53 -9.65 10.33 -0.77
CA LEU A 53 -9.33 8.96 -1.18
C LEU A 53 -8.92 8.09 0.03
N LYS A 54 -8.03 8.60 0.90
CA LYS A 54 -7.62 7.89 2.12
C LYS A 54 -8.77 7.63 3.09
N LEU A 55 -9.72 8.56 3.19
CA LEU A 55 -10.93 8.40 4.01
C LEU A 55 -11.80 7.24 3.51
N MET A 56 -11.88 7.03 2.19
CA MET A 56 -12.71 5.98 1.59
C MET A 56 -12.09 4.58 1.66
N ILE A 57 -10.78 4.45 1.87
CA ILE A 57 -10.10 3.13 1.89
C ILE A 57 -10.72 2.20 2.93
N LEU A 58 -10.86 2.63 4.18
CA LEU A 58 -11.36 1.80 5.27
C LEU A 58 -12.81 1.31 5.04
N PRO A 59 -13.81 2.19 4.83
CA PRO A 59 -15.18 1.74 4.65
C PRO A 59 -15.33 0.86 3.40
N LEU A 60 -14.64 1.20 2.30
CA LEU A 60 -14.68 0.40 1.06
C LEU A 60 -14.12 -1.00 1.28
N VAL A 61 -12.92 -1.12 1.86
CA VAL A 61 -12.31 -2.44 2.11
C VAL A 61 -13.21 -3.31 2.98
N VAL A 62 -13.79 -2.74 4.04
CA VAL A 62 -14.67 -3.49 4.95
C VAL A 62 -15.96 -3.93 4.26
N ALA A 63 -16.67 -3.01 3.60
CA ALA A 63 -17.95 -3.31 2.98
C ALA A 63 -17.80 -4.23 1.76
N SER A 64 -16.85 -3.94 0.87
CA SER A 64 -16.65 -4.69 -0.38
C SER A 64 -16.12 -6.10 -0.11
N LEU A 65 -15.15 -6.29 0.80
CA LEU A 65 -14.64 -7.64 1.08
C LEU A 65 -15.67 -8.52 1.80
N ILE A 66 -16.34 -7.98 2.81
CA ILE A 66 -17.34 -8.75 3.56
C ILE A 66 -18.51 -9.10 2.64
N SER A 67 -19.04 -8.15 1.87
CA SER A 67 -20.15 -8.41 0.93
C SER A 67 -19.75 -9.40 -0.16
N ALA A 68 -18.55 -9.29 -0.75
CA ALA A 68 -18.08 -10.22 -1.78
C ALA A 68 -17.97 -11.65 -1.26
N LEU A 69 -17.37 -11.84 -0.08
CA LEU A 69 -17.17 -13.17 0.50
C LEU A 69 -18.46 -13.76 1.08
N ALA A 70 -19.33 -12.95 1.68
CA ALA A 70 -20.59 -13.40 2.24
C ALA A 70 -21.56 -13.96 1.19
N GLN A 71 -21.45 -13.50 -0.07
CA GLN A 71 -22.25 -13.97 -1.20
C GLN A 71 -21.72 -15.25 -1.84
N MET A 72 -20.54 -15.73 -1.44
CA MET A 72 -20.00 -17.00 -1.95
C MET A 72 -20.77 -18.18 -1.35
N ASP A 73 -21.20 -19.14 -2.17
CA ASP A 73 -21.83 -20.38 -1.69
C ASP A 73 -20.74 -21.41 -1.31
N VAL A 74 -20.19 -21.28 -0.09
CA VAL A 74 -19.12 -22.17 0.39
C VAL A 74 -19.64 -23.58 0.71
N LYS A 75 -20.97 -23.77 0.90
CA LYS A 75 -21.54 -25.08 1.25
C LYS A 75 -21.58 -26.04 0.06
N ASN A 76 -22.00 -25.55 -1.10
CA ASN A 76 -22.15 -26.40 -2.29
C ASN A 76 -20.96 -26.31 -3.26
N SER A 77 -20.13 -25.27 -3.14
CA SER A 77 -19.01 -24.99 -4.06
C SER A 77 -17.64 -25.09 -3.39
N SER A 78 -17.49 -25.89 -2.32
CA SER A 78 -16.23 -25.96 -1.57
C SER A 78 -15.04 -26.41 -2.41
N LEU A 79 -15.18 -27.42 -3.28
CA LEU A 79 -14.09 -27.88 -4.13
C LEU A 79 -13.76 -26.89 -5.26
N MET A 80 -14.77 -26.45 -6.01
CA MET A 80 -14.58 -25.50 -7.11
C MET A 80 -14.06 -24.15 -6.61
N GLY A 81 -14.51 -23.72 -5.43
CA GLY A 81 -14.05 -22.50 -4.76
C GLY A 81 -12.62 -22.59 -4.26
N VAL A 82 -12.20 -23.74 -3.70
CA VAL A 82 -10.80 -23.96 -3.28
C VAL A 82 -9.87 -24.03 -4.50
N VAL A 83 -10.24 -24.76 -5.55
CA VAL A 83 -9.43 -24.84 -6.79
C VAL A 83 -9.28 -23.45 -7.42
N THR A 84 -10.36 -22.67 -7.48
CA THR A 84 -10.33 -21.30 -8.01
C THR A 84 -9.48 -20.38 -7.13
N SER A 85 -9.60 -20.49 -5.80
CA SER A 85 -8.78 -19.73 -4.86
C SER A 85 -7.29 -20.05 -5.01
N ILE A 86 -6.93 -21.34 -5.13
CA ILE A 86 -5.54 -21.77 -5.37
C ILE A 86 -5.04 -21.22 -6.69
N TYR A 87 -5.83 -21.30 -7.76
CA TYR A 87 -5.48 -20.74 -9.06
C TYR A 87 -5.17 -19.24 -8.95
N TYR A 88 -6.04 -18.46 -8.31
CA TYR A 88 -5.81 -17.02 -8.13
C TYR A 88 -4.56 -16.72 -7.30
N LEU A 89 -4.34 -17.42 -6.19
CA LEU A 89 -3.14 -17.26 -5.37
C LEU A 89 -1.86 -17.56 -6.15
N VAL A 90 -1.84 -18.64 -6.93
CA VAL A 90 -0.69 -18.99 -7.78
C VAL A 90 -0.46 -17.93 -8.85
N THR A 91 -1.51 -17.45 -9.53
CA THR A 91 -1.35 -16.39 -10.54
C THR A 91 -0.82 -15.09 -9.96
N VAL A 92 -1.32 -14.65 -8.80
CA VAL A 92 -0.84 -13.44 -8.10
C VAL A 92 0.61 -13.62 -7.65
N PHE A 93 0.96 -14.79 -7.13
CA PHE A 93 2.33 -15.11 -6.75
C PHE A 93 3.29 -15.05 -7.96
N LEU A 94 2.92 -15.66 -9.09
CA LEU A 94 3.73 -15.58 -10.31
C LEU A 94 3.81 -14.16 -10.88
N ALA A 95 2.72 -13.39 -10.82
CA ALA A 95 2.69 -11.98 -11.24
C ALA A 95 3.64 -11.11 -10.41
N THR A 96 3.64 -11.30 -9.08
CA THR A 96 4.50 -10.54 -8.17
C THR A 96 5.97 -10.90 -8.34
N LEU A 97 6.31 -12.18 -8.54
CA LEU A 97 7.67 -12.60 -8.87
C LEU A 97 8.17 -11.96 -10.18
N LEU A 98 7.35 -11.99 -11.23
CA LEU A 98 7.68 -11.35 -12.50
C LEU A 98 7.87 -9.83 -12.34
N GLY A 99 6.98 -9.18 -11.59
CA GLY A 99 7.05 -7.74 -11.33
C GLY A 99 8.32 -7.36 -10.55
N ILE A 100 8.66 -8.09 -9.49
CA ILE A 100 9.89 -7.89 -8.72
C ILE A 100 11.11 -8.11 -9.62
N PHE A 101 11.12 -9.20 -10.41
CA PHE A 101 12.20 -9.48 -11.35
C PHE A 101 12.40 -8.33 -12.36
N LEU A 102 11.33 -7.82 -12.98
CA LEU A 102 11.41 -6.74 -13.95
C LEU A 102 11.87 -5.41 -13.32
N VAL A 103 11.38 -5.07 -12.13
CA VAL A 103 11.80 -3.87 -11.41
C VAL A 103 13.28 -3.97 -11.02
N LEU A 104 13.75 -5.13 -10.57
CA LEU A 104 15.17 -5.37 -10.26
C LEU A 104 16.04 -5.55 -11.50
N ALA A 105 15.49 -5.82 -12.68
CA ALA A 105 16.27 -5.90 -13.91
C ALA A 105 16.43 -4.51 -14.54
N ILE A 106 15.33 -3.78 -14.69
CA ILE A 106 15.28 -2.49 -15.39
C ILE A 106 15.71 -1.33 -14.48
N HIS A 107 15.55 -1.49 -13.15
CA HIS A 107 15.80 -0.44 -12.15
C HIS A 107 15.13 0.90 -12.53
N PRO A 108 13.79 0.96 -12.61
CA PRO A 108 13.11 2.20 -12.93
C PRO A 108 13.23 3.21 -11.76
N GLY A 109 14.02 4.26 -11.97
CA GLY A 109 14.23 5.35 -11.02
C GLY A 109 15.69 5.55 -10.65
N ASP A 110 16.05 6.76 -10.23
CA ASP A 110 17.41 7.07 -9.78
C ASP A 110 17.44 7.26 -8.26
N PRO A 111 18.25 6.48 -7.50
CA PRO A 111 18.32 6.59 -6.04
C PRO A 111 18.83 7.95 -5.56
N LYS A 112 19.54 8.69 -6.44
CA LYS A 112 20.03 10.05 -6.18
C LYS A 112 18.92 11.10 -6.16
N LEU A 113 17.81 10.87 -6.87
CA LEU A 113 16.64 11.77 -6.84
C LEU A 113 15.91 11.72 -5.49
N SER A 114 16.05 10.63 -4.74
CA SER A 114 15.45 10.49 -3.40
C SER A 114 16.33 11.07 -2.28
N SER A 115 17.53 11.57 -2.58
CA SER A 115 18.48 12.09 -1.57
C SER A 115 18.15 13.50 -1.06
N GLY A 116 17.14 14.18 -1.62
CA GLY A 116 16.82 15.58 -1.31
C GLY A 116 15.95 15.82 -0.07
N GLN A 117 15.21 14.84 0.47
CA GLN A 117 14.34 15.05 1.62
C GLN A 117 14.39 13.87 2.60
N HIS A 118 14.85 14.19 3.81
CA HIS A 118 15.02 13.32 4.98
C HIS A 118 16.09 12.24 4.84
N THR A 119 17.28 12.54 5.36
CA THR A 119 18.14 11.57 6.03
C THR A 119 17.36 10.96 7.21
N PHE A 120 16.38 10.10 6.92
CA PHE A 120 16.09 9.02 7.86
C PHE A 120 17.39 8.25 7.93
N GLU A 121 18.07 8.32 9.07
CA GLU A 121 19.09 7.32 9.37
C GLU A 121 18.47 5.98 9.03
N ALA A 122 18.97 5.35 7.97
CA ALA A 122 18.54 4.05 7.52
C ALA A 122 18.97 3.06 8.61
N HIS A 123 18.23 3.05 9.71
CA HIS A 123 18.28 2.00 10.69
C HIS A 123 18.06 0.74 9.88
N LYS A 124 19.08 -0.13 9.84
CA LYS A 124 19.00 -1.43 9.18
C LYS A 124 17.86 -2.20 9.84
N ILE A 125 16.66 -2.06 9.27
CA ILE A 125 15.48 -2.85 9.63
C ILE A 125 15.82 -4.26 9.17
N SER A 126 15.76 -5.21 10.10
CA SER A 126 15.97 -6.60 9.71
C SER A 126 14.80 -7.06 8.84
N ALA A 127 15.09 -7.80 7.77
CA ALA A 127 14.04 -8.46 6.98
C ALA A 127 13.15 -9.33 7.88
N MET A 128 13.74 -9.95 8.91
CA MET A 128 13.02 -10.73 9.91
C MET A 128 12.03 -9.87 10.71
N ASP A 129 12.44 -8.68 11.16
CA ASP A 129 11.54 -7.77 11.89
C ASP A 129 10.34 -7.37 11.03
N THR A 130 10.57 -7.16 9.72
CA THR A 130 9.51 -6.79 8.77
C THR A 130 8.51 -7.93 8.57
N ILE A 131 8.99 -9.18 8.46
CA ILE A 131 8.13 -10.37 8.35
C ILE A 131 7.34 -10.58 9.65
N LEU A 132 7.99 -10.45 10.80
CA LEU A 132 7.33 -10.58 12.10
C LEU A 132 6.28 -9.48 12.32
N ASP A 133 6.59 -8.24 11.93
CA ASP A 133 5.64 -7.13 11.96
C ASP A 133 4.47 -7.36 11.00
N LEU A 134 4.68 -7.96 9.82
CA LEU A 134 3.59 -8.33 8.91
C LEU A 134 2.63 -9.32 9.57
N ILE A 135 3.16 -10.37 10.22
CA ILE A 135 2.35 -11.37 10.92
C ILE A 135 1.59 -10.74 12.10
N ARG A 136 2.26 -9.91 12.91
CA ARG A 136 1.61 -9.19 14.02
C ARG A 136 0.50 -8.26 13.51
N ASN A 137 0.71 -7.60 12.38
CA ASN A 137 -0.30 -6.72 11.79
C ASN A 137 -1.43 -7.50 11.10
N MET A 138 -1.23 -8.77 10.73
CA MET A 138 -2.29 -9.64 10.22
C MET A 138 -3.29 -10.04 11.31
N PHE A 139 -2.84 -10.13 12.56
CA PHE A 139 -3.66 -10.41 13.74
C PHE A 139 -3.55 -9.27 14.76
N PRO A 140 -4.21 -8.12 14.51
CA PRO A 140 -4.12 -6.98 15.42
C PRO A 140 -4.81 -7.28 16.75
N ASP A 141 -4.27 -6.74 17.85
CA ASP A 141 -4.86 -6.84 19.19
C ASP A 141 -6.28 -6.23 19.24
N ASN A 142 -6.55 -5.24 18.39
CA ASN A 142 -7.85 -4.56 18.28
C ASN A 142 -8.10 -4.04 16.86
N ILE A 143 -9.28 -4.35 16.30
CA ILE A 143 -9.68 -3.96 14.94
C ILE A 143 -9.91 -2.45 14.81
N VAL A 144 -10.50 -1.82 15.84
CA VAL A 144 -10.72 -0.38 15.88
C VAL A 144 -9.37 0.34 15.93
N GLN A 145 -8.42 -0.14 16.74
CA GLN A 145 -7.07 0.42 16.76
C GLN A 145 -6.36 0.23 15.41
N ALA A 146 -6.51 -0.94 14.78
CA ALA A 146 -5.97 -1.21 13.45
C ALA A 146 -6.47 -0.23 12.37
N SER A 147 -7.61 0.44 12.59
CA SER A 147 -8.12 1.45 11.66
C SER A 147 -7.32 2.75 11.62
N PHE A 148 -6.50 3.04 12.65
CA PHE A 148 -5.69 4.26 12.71
C PHE A 148 -4.23 4.02 13.12
N GLU A 149 -3.87 2.82 13.57
CA GLU A 149 -2.52 2.45 14.00
C GLU A 149 -2.07 1.09 13.47
N ARG A 150 -0.76 0.95 13.26
CA ARG A 150 -0.10 -0.33 12.95
C ARG A 150 1.12 -0.56 13.82
N THR A 151 1.44 -1.82 14.07
CA THR A 151 2.60 -2.23 14.87
C THR A 151 3.86 -2.21 14.01
N ARG A 152 4.93 -1.60 14.53
CA ARG A 152 6.29 -1.67 13.95
C ARG A 152 7.32 -1.90 15.04
N THR A 153 8.25 -2.80 14.81
CA THR A 153 9.40 -3.04 15.67
C THR A 153 10.39 -1.90 15.49
N VAL A 154 10.66 -1.17 16.57
CA VAL A 154 11.67 -0.11 16.60
C VAL A 154 12.80 -0.54 17.52
N HIS A 155 14.03 -0.44 17.00
CA HIS A 155 15.24 -0.67 17.77
C HIS A 155 15.63 0.65 18.44
N ARG A 156 15.60 0.69 19.77
CA ARG A 156 16.19 1.80 20.52
C ARG A 156 17.42 1.30 21.26
N MET A 157 18.56 1.94 21.02
CA MET A 157 19.72 1.79 21.89
C MET A 157 19.37 2.45 23.23
N THR A 158 19.28 1.65 24.29
CA THR A 158 19.03 2.16 25.63
C THR A 158 20.28 1.93 26.45
N LEU A 159 20.73 2.97 27.16
CA LEU A 159 21.85 2.88 28.10
C LEU A 159 21.40 2.03 29.28
N VAL A 160 21.87 0.79 29.36
CA VAL A 160 21.65 -0.05 30.54
C VAL A 160 22.85 0.15 31.45
N THR A 161 22.65 0.92 32.53
CA THR A 161 23.67 1.06 33.58
C THR A 161 23.50 -0.12 34.53
N ARG A 162 24.41 -1.10 34.48
CA ARG A 162 24.52 -2.12 35.55
C ARG A 162 25.31 -1.51 36.70
N ALA A 163 24.69 -1.39 37.87
CA ALA A 163 25.43 -1.25 39.12
C ALA A 163 25.81 -2.67 39.57
N ASN A 164 27.10 -2.97 39.74
CA ASN A 164 27.51 -4.19 40.41
C ASN A 164 27.28 -4.00 41.92
N GLU A 165 26.30 -4.71 42.49
CA GLU A 165 26.03 -4.74 43.94
C GLU A 165 27.11 -5.50 44.73
N SER A 166 27.99 -6.26 44.07
CA SER A 166 28.94 -7.18 44.73
C SER A 166 30.30 -6.57 45.12
N VAL A 167 30.49 -5.25 45.02
CA VAL A 167 31.77 -4.60 45.37
C VAL A 167 31.69 -3.86 46.71
N GLU A 168 30.52 -3.80 47.35
CA GLU A 168 30.32 -2.90 48.50
C GLU A 168 30.95 -3.40 49.82
N GLU A 169 31.21 -4.71 49.96
CA GLU A 169 31.66 -5.29 51.24
C GLU A 169 33.18 -5.44 51.34
N ILE A 170 33.88 -5.78 50.25
CA ILE A 170 35.35 -6.00 50.28
C ILE A 170 36.14 -4.68 50.40
N THR A 171 35.55 -3.55 50.00
CA THR A 171 36.28 -2.28 49.90
C THR A 171 36.20 -1.37 51.13
N LYS A 172 35.30 -1.64 52.11
CA LYS A 172 35.20 -0.79 53.32
C LYS A 172 36.34 -1.04 54.30
N GLU A 173 36.70 -2.30 54.57
CA GLU A 173 37.77 -2.62 55.53
C GLU A 173 39.16 -2.15 55.07
N VAL A 174 39.42 -2.13 53.76
CA VAL A 174 40.75 -1.76 53.21
C VAL A 174 40.91 -0.24 53.00
N ALA A 175 39.81 0.50 52.78
CA ALA A 175 39.87 1.93 52.44
C ALA A 175 40.04 2.84 53.68
N GLU A 176 39.45 2.50 54.82
CA GLU A 176 39.49 3.33 56.04
C GLU A 176 40.89 3.33 56.70
N GLN A 177 41.66 2.27 56.50
CA GLN A 177 42.95 2.08 57.16
C GLN A 177 44.14 2.73 56.44
N ARG A 178 43.96 3.22 55.20
CA ARG A 178 45.05 3.86 54.43
C ARG A 178 44.80 5.29 54.00
N GLY A 179 43.62 5.87 54.26
CA GLY A 179 43.32 7.26 53.88
C GLY A 179 43.49 7.52 52.37
N ILE A 180 43.27 6.48 51.56
CA ILE A 180 43.39 6.55 50.10
C ILE A 180 41.98 6.78 49.55
N ASN A 181 41.76 7.93 48.91
CA ASN A 181 40.59 8.15 48.05
C ASN A 181 40.72 7.23 46.83
N ILE A 182 40.24 5.99 46.95
CA ILE A 182 40.22 5.05 45.82
C ILE A 182 39.17 5.54 44.82
N LEU A 183 39.71 6.02 43.70
CA LEU A 183 39.02 6.46 42.50
C LEU A 183 37.94 5.49 42.04
N GLY A 184 36.89 6.10 41.48
CA GLY A 184 36.29 5.59 40.26
C GLY A 184 35.18 4.57 40.48
N ARG A 185 33.97 5.08 40.74
CA ARG A 185 32.74 4.38 40.39
C ARG A 185 32.69 4.27 38.86
N THR A 186 33.35 3.28 38.27
CA THR A 186 33.28 3.00 36.83
C THR A 186 31.88 2.53 36.49
N ARG A 187 30.99 3.46 36.14
CA ARG A 187 29.70 3.13 35.52
C ARG A 187 30.00 2.56 34.14
N ILE A 188 29.94 1.24 34.00
CA ILE A 188 29.96 0.60 32.69
C ILE A 188 28.59 0.84 32.06
N SER A 189 28.51 1.83 31.18
CA SER A 189 27.35 2.11 30.35
C SER A 189 27.34 1.15 29.17
N THR A 190 26.70 -0.01 29.35
CA THR A 190 26.50 -0.95 28.24
C THR A 190 25.29 -0.50 27.42
N TYR A 191 25.50 -0.23 26.13
CA TYR A 191 24.41 -0.03 25.19
C TYR A 191 23.72 -1.38 24.96
N SER A 192 22.46 -1.52 25.37
CA SER A 192 21.65 -2.67 25.01
C SER A 192 20.66 -2.28 23.92
N ARG A 193 20.60 -3.07 22.85
CA ARG A 193 19.60 -2.92 21.79
C ARG A 193 18.30 -3.52 22.29
N VAL A 194 17.39 -2.67 22.76
CA VAL A 194 16.07 -3.11 23.21
C VAL A 194 15.11 -3.05 22.02
N GLN A 195 14.53 -4.21 21.68
CA GLN A 195 13.46 -4.30 20.69
C GLN A 195 12.15 -3.94 21.36
N ARG A 196 11.43 -2.93 20.86
CA ARG A 196 10.05 -2.66 21.29
C ARG A 196 9.14 -2.51 20.09
N ALA A 197 8.04 -3.26 20.11
CA ALA A 197 6.91 -3.00 19.25
C ALA A 197 6.31 -1.63 19.60
N ARG A 198 6.12 -0.77 18.59
CA ARG A 198 5.53 0.55 18.73
C ARG A 198 4.36 0.69 17.75
N TYR A 199 3.26 1.26 18.24
CA TYR A 199 2.16 1.70 17.39
C TYR A 199 2.53 2.96 16.62
N ILE A 200 2.36 2.93 15.31
CA ILE A 200 2.56 4.06 14.39
C ILE A 200 1.20 4.45 13.83
N LYS A 201 0.90 5.75 13.85
CA LYS A 201 -0.34 6.32 13.31
C LYS A 201 -0.39 6.16 11.79
N SER A 202 -0.99 5.08 11.33
CA SER A 202 -1.22 4.69 9.95
C SER A 202 -2.19 3.52 9.96
N ILE A 203 -3.09 3.46 8.98
CA ILE A 203 -4.05 2.36 8.86
C ILE A 203 -3.31 1.02 8.75
N GLY A 204 -3.62 0.07 9.63
CA GLY A 204 -3.19 -1.32 9.60
C GLY A 204 -4.04 -2.14 8.62
N VAL A 205 -4.01 -1.78 7.33
CA VAL A 205 -4.88 -2.36 6.29
C VAL A 205 -4.81 -3.90 6.26
N THR A 206 -3.63 -4.49 6.45
CA THR A 206 -3.45 -5.95 6.46
C THR A 206 -4.34 -6.65 7.49
N GLY A 207 -4.43 -6.13 8.70
CA GLY A 207 -5.24 -6.73 9.78
C GLY A 207 -6.73 -6.57 9.53
N ILE A 208 -7.14 -5.43 8.97
CA ILE A 208 -8.53 -5.20 8.57
C ILE A 208 -8.93 -6.18 7.46
N ILE A 209 -8.09 -6.36 6.44
CA ILE A 209 -8.34 -7.33 5.37
C ILE A 209 -8.44 -8.75 5.94
N ALA A 210 -7.49 -9.17 6.78
CA ALA A 210 -7.49 -10.49 7.38
C ALA A 210 -8.77 -10.75 8.21
N PHE A 211 -9.19 -9.77 9.01
CA PHE A 211 -10.45 -9.82 9.75
C PHE A 211 -11.66 -9.91 8.81
N CYS A 212 -11.77 -9.04 7.82
CA CYS A 212 -12.88 -9.02 6.85
C CYS A 212 -12.99 -10.33 6.07
N ILE A 213 -11.86 -10.95 5.72
CA ILE A 213 -11.84 -12.26 5.07
C ILE A 213 -12.42 -13.33 5.98
N GLY A 214 -11.91 -13.45 7.21
CA GLY A 214 -12.42 -14.43 8.18
C GLY A 214 -13.90 -14.22 8.49
N PHE A 215 -14.30 -12.96 8.69
CA PHE A 215 -15.69 -12.59 8.97
C PHE A 215 -16.61 -12.90 7.78
N GLY A 216 -16.24 -12.53 6.56
CA GLY A 216 -17.00 -12.80 5.35
C GLY A 216 -17.18 -14.30 5.05
N VAL A 217 -16.12 -15.10 5.25
CA VAL A 217 -16.19 -16.56 5.09
C VAL A 217 -17.10 -17.20 6.14
N VAL A 218 -17.01 -16.80 7.41
CA VAL A 218 -17.91 -17.30 8.47
C VAL A 218 -19.36 -16.89 8.19
N MET A 219 -19.60 -15.66 7.73
CA MET A 219 -20.93 -15.21 7.32
C MET A 219 -21.49 -16.04 6.18
N SER A 220 -20.69 -16.31 5.15
CA SER A 220 -21.07 -17.17 4.02
C SER A 220 -21.49 -18.57 4.50
N TYR A 221 -20.75 -19.16 5.45
CA TYR A 221 -21.10 -20.47 5.99
C TYR A 221 -22.46 -20.49 6.72
N TYR A 222 -22.86 -19.37 7.34
CA TYR A 222 -24.15 -19.24 8.02
C TYR A 222 -25.19 -18.42 7.24
N ALA A 223 -25.00 -18.18 5.94
CA ALA A 223 -25.77 -17.21 5.16
C ALA A 223 -27.30 -17.35 5.30
N ASP A 224 -27.81 -18.59 5.34
CA ASP A 224 -29.25 -18.88 5.52
C ASP A 224 -29.81 -18.35 6.86
N LYS A 225 -28.98 -18.28 7.90
CA LYS A 225 -29.34 -17.82 9.24
C LYS A 225 -29.07 -16.34 9.45
N VAL A 226 -28.10 -15.77 8.74
CA VAL A 226 -27.63 -14.38 8.91
C VAL A 226 -27.92 -13.49 7.71
N ARG A 227 -28.97 -13.81 6.93
CA ARG A 227 -29.29 -13.07 5.69
C ARG A 227 -29.41 -11.55 5.88
N VAL A 228 -29.98 -11.10 6.99
CA VAL A 228 -30.06 -9.67 7.34
C VAL A 228 -28.68 -9.02 7.42
N LEU A 229 -27.67 -9.70 7.97
CA LEU A 229 -26.30 -9.20 8.03
C LEU A 229 -25.64 -9.18 6.64
N VAL A 230 -25.89 -10.21 5.81
CA VAL A 230 -25.40 -10.24 4.42
C VAL A 230 -25.97 -9.06 3.63
N ASP A 231 -27.28 -8.88 3.67
CA ASP A 231 -27.98 -7.81 2.95
C ASP A 231 -27.54 -6.41 3.45
N PHE A 232 -27.23 -6.27 4.75
CA PHE A 232 -26.66 -5.04 5.29
C PHE A 232 -25.32 -4.69 4.65
N PHE A 233 -24.36 -5.64 4.59
CA PHE A 233 -23.05 -5.37 4.01
C PHE A 233 -23.11 -5.15 2.49
N VAL A 234 -24.01 -5.84 1.79
CA VAL A 234 -24.28 -5.60 0.37
C VAL A 234 -24.83 -4.18 0.15
N GLY A 235 -25.82 -3.77 0.95
CA GLY A 235 -26.36 -2.41 0.88
C GLY A 235 -25.32 -1.35 1.23
N LEU A 236 -24.49 -1.61 2.23
CA LEU A 236 -23.39 -0.74 2.63
C LEU A 236 -22.36 -0.56 1.51
N ASP A 237 -21.98 -1.65 0.83
CA ASP A 237 -21.08 -1.61 -0.33
C ASP A 237 -21.65 -0.75 -1.47
N MET A 238 -22.93 -0.94 -1.81
CA MET A 238 -23.60 -0.12 -2.84
C MET A 238 -23.57 1.38 -2.50
N VAL A 239 -23.83 1.74 -1.24
CA VAL A 239 -23.80 3.14 -0.78
C VAL A 239 -22.38 3.69 -0.84
N ILE A 240 -21.38 2.95 -0.36
CA ILE A 240 -19.98 3.40 -0.34
C ILE A 240 -19.44 3.53 -1.76
N MET A 241 -19.76 2.60 -2.67
CA MET A 241 -19.39 2.71 -4.09
C MET A 241 -19.99 3.97 -4.73
N ARG A 242 -21.24 4.32 -4.38
CA ARG A 242 -21.86 5.56 -4.85
C ARG A 242 -21.17 6.81 -4.29
N LEU A 243 -20.76 6.79 -3.02
CA LEU A 243 -19.98 7.88 -2.41
C LEU A 243 -18.61 8.01 -3.08
N MET A 244 -17.94 6.89 -3.36
CA MET A 244 -16.68 6.85 -4.10
C MET A 244 -16.81 7.51 -5.48
N LEU A 245 -17.87 7.20 -6.24
CA LEU A 245 -18.11 7.85 -7.53
C LEU A 245 -18.28 9.37 -7.39
N SER A 246 -18.95 9.85 -6.33
CA SER A 246 -19.06 11.29 -6.05
C SER A 246 -17.70 11.94 -5.76
N VAL A 247 -16.82 11.26 -5.01
CA VAL A 247 -15.44 11.72 -4.78
C VAL A 247 -14.64 11.74 -6.08
N MET A 248 -14.85 10.77 -6.96
CA MET A 248 -14.17 10.71 -8.26
C MET A 248 -14.53 11.90 -9.17
N TRP A 249 -15.72 12.50 -9.04
CA TRP A 249 -16.05 13.76 -9.76
C TRP A 249 -15.20 14.97 -9.32
N PHE A 250 -14.61 14.93 -8.13
CA PHE A 250 -13.63 15.94 -7.69
C PHE A 250 -12.22 15.69 -8.26
N ALA A 251 -11.96 14.49 -8.79
CA ALA A 251 -10.64 14.08 -9.27
C ALA A 251 -10.03 15.01 -10.32
N PRO A 252 -10.75 15.54 -11.34
CA PRO A 252 -10.14 16.45 -12.32
C PRO A 252 -9.50 17.70 -11.68
N PHE A 253 -10.11 18.24 -10.64
CA PHE A 253 -9.56 19.39 -9.91
C PHE A 253 -8.38 18.97 -9.02
N GLY A 254 -8.53 17.87 -8.28
CA GLY A 254 -7.48 17.33 -7.41
C GLY A 254 -6.22 16.91 -8.18
N ILE A 255 -6.38 16.22 -9.30
CA ILE A 255 -5.27 15.73 -10.15
C ILE A 255 -4.52 16.90 -10.79
N THR A 256 -5.22 17.91 -11.31
CA THR A 256 -4.59 19.11 -11.89
C THR A 256 -3.69 19.80 -10.85
N SER A 257 -4.23 20.04 -9.66
CA SER A 257 -3.52 20.67 -8.54
C SER A 257 -2.35 19.82 -8.03
N LEU A 258 -2.54 18.50 -7.89
CA LEU A 258 -1.51 17.58 -7.42
C LEU A 258 -0.34 17.50 -8.40
N ILE A 259 -0.61 17.34 -9.70
CA ILE A 259 0.45 17.29 -10.71
C ILE A 259 1.18 18.63 -10.80
N CYS A 260 0.45 19.74 -10.85
CA CYS A 260 1.04 21.07 -10.91
C CYS A 260 1.96 21.30 -9.70
N GLY A 261 1.46 21.02 -8.49
CA GLY A 261 2.21 21.17 -7.27
C GLY A 261 3.42 20.25 -7.15
N SER A 262 3.29 18.98 -7.53
CA SER A 262 4.43 18.06 -7.56
C SER A 262 5.50 18.51 -8.55
N LEU A 263 5.13 19.12 -9.69
CA LEU A 263 6.10 19.60 -10.67
C LEU A 263 6.88 20.85 -10.22
N LEU A 264 6.26 21.68 -9.37
CA LEU A 264 6.88 22.87 -8.78
C LEU A 264 7.92 22.54 -7.71
N GLU A 265 7.74 21.43 -6.98
CA GLU A 265 8.70 20.97 -5.95
C GLU A 265 9.96 20.33 -6.52
N LEU A 266 9.92 19.83 -7.76
CA LEU A 266 11.04 19.10 -8.35
C LEU A 266 12.09 20.05 -8.88
N GLU A 267 13.35 19.90 -8.48
CA GLU A 267 14.46 20.71 -9.03
C GLU A 267 14.81 20.33 -10.48
N ASP A 268 14.64 19.07 -10.87
CA ASP A 268 14.90 18.59 -12.24
C ASP A 268 13.74 17.74 -12.77
N VAL A 269 12.91 18.36 -13.60
CA VAL A 269 11.72 17.72 -14.19
C VAL A 269 12.10 16.65 -15.20
N TRP A 270 13.17 16.83 -15.97
CA TRP A 270 13.52 15.92 -17.05
C TRP A 270 14.02 14.58 -16.52
N THR A 271 14.86 14.62 -15.49
CA THR A 271 15.37 13.40 -14.86
C THR A 271 14.24 12.63 -14.15
N VAL A 272 13.33 13.34 -13.47
CA VAL A 272 12.16 12.70 -12.83
C VAL A 272 11.17 12.17 -13.85
N ALA A 273 10.88 12.91 -14.92
CA ALA A 273 10.01 12.46 -16.01
C ALA A 273 10.59 11.21 -16.71
N GLY A 274 11.91 11.18 -16.91
CA GLY A 274 12.61 9.99 -17.43
C GLY A 274 12.47 8.78 -16.51
N ALA A 275 12.66 8.97 -15.20
CA ALA A 275 12.45 7.93 -14.19
C ALA A 275 11.00 7.40 -14.16
N MET A 276 10.01 8.29 -14.17
CA MET A 276 8.59 7.93 -14.23
C MET A 276 8.23 7.21 -15.53
N THR A 277 8.81 7.62 -16.65
CA THR A 277 8.61 6.95 -17.95
C THR A 277 9.18 5.53 -17.92
N LYS A 278 10.39 5.33 -17.39
CA LYS A 278 10.96 3.99 -17.19
C LYS A 278 10.07 3.12 -16.29
N TYR A 279 9.51 3.69 -15.23
CA TYR A 279 8.54 3.00 -14.37
C TYR A 279 7.29 2.56 -15.14
N ILE A 280 6.64 3.47 -15.88
CA ILE A 280 5.45 3.17 -16.69
C ILE A 280 5.75 2.06 -17.70
N VAL A 281 6.86 2.18 -18.43
CA VAL A 281 7.28 1.16 -19.42
C VAL A 281 7.52 -0.20 -18.75
N THR A 282 8.16 -0.23 -17.60
CA THR A 282 8.39 -1.46 -16.83
C THR A 282 7.08 -2.12 -16.41
N VAL A 283 6.12 -1.34 -15.92
CA VAL A 283 4.78 -1.84 -15.54
C VAL A 283 4.04 -2.37 -16.75
N LEU A 284 4.04 -1.65 -17.88
CA LEU A 284 3.39 -2.09 -19.12
C LEU A 284 3.98 -3.40 -19.65
N ILE A 285 5.31 -3.52 -19.64
CA ILE A 285 6.01 -4.77 -20.00
C ILE A 285 5.60 -5.90 -19.04
N GLY A 286 5.52 -5.64 -17.73
CA GLY A 286 5.12 -6.62 -16.74
C GLY A 286 3.68 -7.12 -16.93
N VAL A 287 2.74 -6.22 -17.14
CA VAL A 287 1.34 -6.56 -17.44
C VAL A 287 1.26 -7.35 -18.74
N PHE A 288 1.94 -6.89 -19.80
CA PHE A 288 1.96 -7.59 -21.09
C PHE A 288 2.56 -8.99 -20.97
N ALA A 289 3.73 -9.12 -20.34
CA ALA A 289 4.38 -10.41 -20.12
C ALA A 289 3.51 -11.35 -19.26
N HIS A 290 2.85 -10.84 -18.22
CA HIS A 290 1.97 -11.67 -17.40
C HIS A 290 0.74 -12.14 -18.19
N SER A 291 0.06 -11.23 -18.90
CA SER A 291 -1.15 -11.53 -19.67
C SER A 291 -0.91 -12.44 -20.87
N PHE A 292 0.21 -12.28 -21.58
CA PHE A 292 0.48 -12.99 -22.84
C PHE A 292 1.47 -14.15 -22.71
N VAL A 293 2.25 -14.22 -21.62
CA VAL A 293 3.24 -15.28 -21.40
C VAL A 293 2.87 -16.09 -20.17
N THR A 294 2.80 -15.48 -18.99
CA THR A 294 2.61 -16.24 -17.72
C THR A 294 1.26 -16.95 -17.65
N ILE A 295 0.16 -16.24 -17.90
CA ILE A 295 -1.19 -16.84 -17.83
C ILE A 295 -1.36 -17.93 -18.92
N PRO A 296 -1.02 -17.68 -20.21
CA PRO A 296 -1.09 -18.73 -21.23
C PRO A 296 -0.17 -19.92 -20.95
N ALA A 297 1.04 -19.70 -20.42
CA ALA A 297 1.95 -20.78 -20.04
C ALA A 297 1.37 -21.64 -18.91
N LEU A 298 0.80 -21.02 -17.88
CA LEU A 298 0.12 -21.74 -16.80
C LEU A 298 -1.08 -22.54 -17.33
N TYR A 299 -1.87 -21.96 -18.24
CA TYR A 299 -2.97 -22.65 -18.91
C TYR A 299 -2.49 -23.89 -19.67
N VAL A 300 -1.43 -23.78 -20.47
CA VAL A 300 -0.84 -24.92 -21.21
C VAL A 300 -0.32 -25.97 -20.24
N LEU A 301 0.36 -25.55 -19.17
CA LEU A 301 0.92 -26.47 -18.18
C LEU A 301 -0.17 -27.34 -17.53
N VAL A 302 -1.29 -26.73 -17.16
CA VAL A 302 -2.39 -27.41 -16.46
C VAL A 302 -3.28 -28.20 -17.43
N THR A 303 -3.66 -27.61 -18.56
CA THR A 303 -4.67 -28.19 -19.46
C THR A 303 -4.07 -28.97 -20.64
N LYS A 304 -2.79 -28.78 -20.95
CA LYS A 304 -2.10 -29.27 -22.15
C LYS A 304 -2.80 -28.90 -23.46
N LYS A 305 -3.64 -27.86 -23.46
CA LYS A 305 -4.37 -27.36 -24.62
C LYS A 305 -3.82 -26.02 -25.10
N ASN A 306 -4.12 -25.68 -26.35
CA ASN A 306 -3.70 -24.43 -26.96
C ASN A 306 -4.46 -23.22 -26.35
N PRO A 307 -3.78 -22.27 -25.68
CA PRO A 307 -4.40 -21.13 -25.00
C PRO A 307 -4.94 -20.10 -25.98
N LEU A 308 -4.46 -20.07 -27.22
CA LEU A 308 -4.86 -19.08 -28.22
C LEU A 308 -6.34 -19.18 -28.58
N MET A 309 -6.93 -20.38 -28.46
CA MET A 309 -8.36 -20.57 -28.68
C MET A 309 -9.19 -19.84 -27.62
N VAL A 310 -8.79 -19.95 -26.35
CA VAL A 310 -9.44 -19.27 -25.23
C VAL A 310 -9.21 -17.77 -25.31
N PHE A 311 -7.97 -17.35 -25.60
CA PHE A 311 -7.64 -15.93 -25.73
C PHE A 311 -8.48 -15.24 -26.82
N ARG A 312 -8.66 -15.88 -27.98
CA ARG A 312 -9.53 -15.36 -29.05
C ARG A 312 -11.00 -15.27 -28.63
N ALA A 313 -11.49 -16.26 -27.89
CA ALA A 313 -12.87 -16.25 -27.38
C ALA A 313 -13.09 -15.13 -26.35
N MET A 314 -12.08 -14.82 -25.53
CA MET A 314 -12.16 -13.77 -24.51
C MET A 314 -11.80 -12.38 -25.02
N LEU A 315 -11.27 -12.25 -26.24
CA LEU A 315 -10.76 -10.98 -26.77
C LEU A 315 -11.84 -9.91 -26.84
N GLN A 316 -13.08 -10.27 -27.17
CA GLN A 316 -14.22 -9.34 -27.15
C GLN A 316 -14.49 -8.78 -25.74
N GLY A 317 -14.43 -9.66 -24.72
CA GLY A 317 -14.56 -9.25 -23.32
C GLY A 317 -13.37 -8.41 -22.86
N GLY A 318 -12.15 -8.75 -23.28
CA GLY A 318 -10.93 -7.99 -22.97
C GLY A 318 -10.94 -6.59 -23.58
N VAL A 319 -11.39 -6.45 -24.83
CA VAL A 319 -11.56 -5.15 -25.49
C VAL A 319 -12.65 -4.33 -24.81
N ALA A 320 -13.76 -4.97 -24.39
CA ALA A 320 -14.80 -4.31 -23.62
C ALA A 320 -14.28 -3.82 -22.26
N ALA A 321 -13.54 -4.66 -21.51
CA ALA A 321 -12.96 -4.31 -20.21
C ALA A 321 -11.90 -3.20 -20.33
N LEU A 322 -11.10 -3.20 -21.40
CA LEU A 322 -10.17 -2.12 -21.71
C LEU A 322 -10.92 -0.80 -21.95
N GLY A 323 -12.06 -0.87 -22.65
CA GLY A 323 -12.89 0.29 -22.94
C GLY A 323 -13.65 0.84 -21.73
N THR A 324 -14.04 -0.01 -20.79
CA THR A 324 -14.75 0.41 -19.55
C THR A 324 -13.81 0.74 -18.40
N SER A 325 -12.53 0.32 -18.46
CA SER A 325 -11.55 0.45 -17.37
C SER A 325 -12.08 -0.06 -16.02
N SER A 326 -12.99 -1.05 -16.06
CA SER A 326 -13.64 -1.66 -14.90
C SER A 326 -13.54 -3.18 -15.05
N SER A 327 -12.91 -3.82 -14.08
CA SER A 327 -12.74 -5.27 -13.97
C SER A 327 -13.87 -5.91 -13.18
#